data_AF-A0A4S2LYJ9-F1
#
_entry.id   AF-A0A4S2LYJ9-F1
#
_cell.length_a   1.000
_cell.length_b   1.000
_cell.length_c   1.000
_cell.angle_alpha   90.00
_cell.angle_beta   90.00
_cell.angle_gamma   90.00
#
_symmetry.space_group_name_H-M   'P 1'
#
loop_
_entity.id
_entity.type
_entity.pdbx_description
1 polymer ?
#
loop_
_entity_poly.entity_id
_entity_poly.type
_entity_poly.pdbx_seq_one_letter_code
_entity_poly.pdbx_strand_id
1 'polypeptide(L)'
;MRINVVRSGTFLVFGAIAGLLFIKVTHLLLGPVPPINGALTKAYKAVNNPELQIDASQSRFLRKRDIRVLCYINTYPENYRKKAWHTHNTWARKCTTHFYTSTVEDPVLPILKLNLTQPETRDHLWSKMRNILKRIYQYVDQYDFFFKADDDTYVVLENFLLVLEQYSPDDPFLMGFWYPENRRDVTKKSGHACDYYIYQEGQIPESNH
;
A
#
# COMPACT_ATOMS: atom_id res chain seq x y z
N MET A 1 -11.48 -17.57 65.24
CA MET A 1 -10.44 -16.53 65.25
C MET A 1 -10.68 -15.61 64.07
N ARG A 2 -11.16 -14.37 64.29
CA ARG A 2 -11.43 -13.40 63.22
C ARG A 2 -10.12 -12.69 62.84
N ILE A 3 -9.71 -12.77 61.58
CA ILE A 3 -8.54 -12.03 61.08
C ILE A 3 -9.07 -10.71 60.49
N ASN A 4 -8.73 -9.59 61.14
CA ASN A 4 -8.99 -8.25 60.62
C ASN A 4 -7.93 -7.92 59.57
N VAL A 5 -8.33 -7.82 58.30
CA VAL A 5 -7.51 -7.25 57.24
C VAL A 5 -7.59 -5.73 57.36
N VAL A 6 -6.53 -5.09 57.84
CA VAL A 6 -6.38 -3.64 57.84
C VAL A 6 -6.17 -3.20 56.38
N ARG A 7 -7.19 -2.57 55.80
CA ARG A 7 -7.16 -2.00 54.46
C ARG A 7 -6.34 -0.70 54.51
N SER A 8 -5.03 -0.81 54.41
CA SER A 8 -4.11 0.34 54.46
C SER A 8 -4.14 1.10 53.13
N GLY A 9 -4.96 2.15 53.05
CA GLY A 9 -5.08 3.03 51.88
C GLY A 9 -3.85 3.88 51.57
N THR A 10 -2.76 3.74 52.32
CA THR A 10 -1.52 4.50 52.13
C THR A 10 -0.79 4.11 50.84
N PHE A 11 -0.80 2.83 50.44
CA PHE A 11 -0.09 2.37 49.24
C PHE A 11 -0.64 2.96 47.93
N LEU A 12 -1.95 3.20 47.83
CA LEU A 12 -2.58 3.79 46.64
C LEU A 12 -2.21 5.26 46.46
N VAL A 13 -2.07 6.00 47.55
CA VAL A 13 -1.73 7.43 47.52
C VAL A 13 -0.27 7.62 47.12
N PHE A 14 0.65 6.80 47.63
CA PHE A 14 2.07 6.84 47.24
C PHE A 14 2.27 6.48 45.75
N GLY A 15 1.53 5.50 45.22
CA GLY A 15 1.57 5.14 43.80
C GLY A 15 1.09 6.27 42.87
N ALA A 16 0.03 6.99 43.26
CA ALA A 16 -0.50 8.11 42.47
C ALA A 16 0.47 9.30 42.41
N ILE A 17 1.14 9.62 43.52
CA ILE A 17 2.12 10.71 43.58
C ILE A 17 3.38 10.36 42.77
N ALA A 18 3.87 9.13 42.88
CA ALA A 18 5.01 8.66 42.10
C ALA A 18 4.73 8.67 40.58
N GLY A 19 3.52 8.28 40.15
CA GLY A 19 3.10 8.32 38.75
C GLY A 19 3.01 9.73 38.17
N LEU A 20 2.46 10.69 38.94
CA LEU A 20 2.37 12.10 38.51
C LEU A 20 3.75 12.77 38.41
N LEU A 21 4.68 12.41 39.32
CA LEU A 21 6.06 12.87 39.26
C LEU A 21 6.79 12.28 38.03
N PHE A 22 6.56 11.00 37.71
CA PHE A 22 7.15 10.37 36.53
C PHE A 22 6.70 11.05 35.22
N ILE A 23 5.40 11.35 35.07
CA ILE A 23 4.86 12.06 33.90
C ILE A 23 5.48 13.46 33.77
N LYS A 24 5.56 14.22 34.88
CA LYS A 24 6.17 15.55 34.87
C LYS A 24 7.66 15.52 34.55
N VAL A 25 8.41 14.54 35.09
CA VAL A 25 9.84 14.38 34.82
C VAL A 25 10.08 13.95 33.37
N THR A 26 9.24 13.08 32.80
CA THR A 26 9.33 12.72 31.38
C THR A 26 9.04 13.92 30.46
N HIS A 27 8.07 14.78 30.80
CA HIS A 27 7.79 16.00 30.04
C HIS A 27 8.92 17.03 30.14
N LEU A 28 9.62 17.11 31.28
CA LEU A 28 10.74 18.02 31.48
C LEU A 28 12.01 17.56 30.74
N LEU A 29 12.24 16.24 30.67
CA LEU A 29 13.45 15.66 30.07
C LEU A 29 13.35 15.46 28.55
N LEU A 30 12.15 15.23 27.99
CA LEU A 30 11.98 14.89 26.57
C LEU A 30 11.45 16.03 25.69
N GLY A 31 11.09 17.17 26.28
CA GLY A 31 10.47 18.29 25.55
C GLY A 31 9.08 17.95 24.99
N PRO A 32 8.37 18.93 24.41
CA PRO A 32 7.07 18.70 23.80
C PRO A 32 7.19 17.76 22.60
N VAL A 33 6.33 16.73 22.56
CA VAL A 33 6.21 15.83 21.42
C VAL A 33 5.87 16.65 20.17
N PRO A 34 6.65 16.56 19.08
CA PRO A 34 6.35 17.31 17.87
C PRO A 34 5.00 16.85 17.30
N PRO A 35 4.13 17.78 16.87
CA PRO A 35 2.81 17.43 16.37
C PRO A 35 2.91 16.66 15.05
N ILE A 36 2.15 15.56 14.96
CA ILE A 36 1.99 14.65 13.80
C ILE A 36 1.29 15.35 12.59
N ASN A 37 1.17 16.68 12.63
CA ASN A 37 0.01 17.41 12.09
C ASN A 37 0.28 18.18 10.79
N GLY A 38 1.24 17.77 9.96
CA GLY A 38 1.46 18.37 8.65
C GLY A 38 0.83 17.56 7.51
N ALA A 39 1.34 16.35 7.31
CA ALA A 39 0.97 15.50 6.18
C ALA A 39 -0.33 14.70 6.43
N LEU A 40 -0.50 14.15 7.64
CA LEU A 40 -1.68 13.35 7.99
C LEU A 40 -2.96 14.17 8.06
N THR A 41 -2.88 15.40 8.57
CA THR A 41 -3.98 16.38 8.55
C THR A 41 -4.30 16.87 7.14
N LYS A 42 -3.31 16.99 6.25
CA LYS A 42 -3.53 17.33 4.84
C LYS A 42 -4.21 16.18 4.09
N ALA A 43 -3.78 14.95 4.33
CA ALA A 43 -4.43 13.74 3.81
C ALA A 43 -5.85 13.55 4.39
N TYR A 44 -6.03 13.75 5.70
CA TYR A 44 -7.34 13.68 6.37
C TYR A 44 -8.30 14.75 5.85
N LYS A 45 -7.82 15.99 5.61
CA LYS A 45 -8.63 17.04 5.00
C LYS A 45 -8.95 16.77 3.54
N ALA A 46 -8.03 16.16 2.79
CA ALA A 46 -8.27 15.77 1.39
C ALA A 46 -9.31 14.65 1.28
N VAL A 47 -9.23 13.63 2.13
CA VAL A 47 -10.19 12.51 2.18
C VAL A 47 -11.59 12.96 2.62
N ASN A 48 -11.67 13.94 3.51
CA ASN A 48 -12.95 14.44 4.04
C ASN A 48 -13.51 15.65 3.27
N ASN A 49 -12.96 15.99 2.10
CA ASN A 49 -13.52 17.04 1.25
C ASN A 49 -14.88 16.57 0.68
N PRO A 50 -16.00 17.28 0.94
CA PRO A 50 -17.31 16.94 0.38
C PRO A 50 -17.35 16.94 -1.15
N GLU A 51 -16.49 17.72 -1.82
CA GLU A 51 -16.34 17.69 -3.29
C GLU A 51 -15.65 16.41 -3.80
N LEU A 52 -14.95 15.67 -2.92
CA LEU A 52 -14.31 14.38 -3.24
C LEU A 52 -15.18 13.18 -2.82
N GLN A 53 -16.42 13.43 -2.35
CA GLN A 53 -17.39 12.35 -2.17
C GLN A 53 -17.85 11.86 -3.53
N ILE A 54 -17.42 10.66 -3.89
CA ILE A 54 -17.62 10.13 -5.23
C ILE A 54 -19.08 9.79 -5.46
N ASP A 55 -19.71 10.56 -6.33
CA ASP A 55 -20.99 10.22 -6.91
C ASP A 55 -20.83 9.04 -7.87
N ALA A 56 -21.77 8.09 -7.82
CA ALA A 56 -21.88 6.99 -8.77
C ALA A 56 -21.98 7.47 -10.23
N SER A 57 -22.41 8.72 -10.47
CA SER A 57 -22.35 9.35 -11.80
C SER A 57 -20.91 9.58 -12.29
N GLN A 58 -20.01 10.06 -11.41
CA GLN A 58 -18.61 10.35 -11.72
C GLN A 58 -17.84 9.06 -12.03
N SER A 59 -18.09 7.99 -11.27
CA SER A 59 -17.50 6.67 -11.56
C SER A 59 -17.91 6.06 -12.92
N ARG A 60 -19.13 6.39 -13.39
CA ARG A 60 -19.60 6.02 -14.73
C ARG A 60 -19.01 6.92 -15.81
N PHE A 61 -18.77 8.18 -15.47
CA PHE A 61 -18.15 9.14 -16.36
C PHE A 61 -16.66 8.89 -16.56
N LEU A 62 -15.91 8.51 -15.53
CA LEU A 62 -14.53 8.06 -15.65
C LEU A 62 -14.41 6.81 -16.51
N ARG A 63 -15.36 5.87 -16.38
CA ARG A 63 -15.49 4.73 -17.31
C ARG A 63 -15.79 5.15 -18.76
N LYS A 64 -16.34 6.35 -18.99
CA LYS A 64 -16.53 6.93 -20.34
C LYS A 64 -15.31 7.69 -20.85
N ARG A 65 -14.39 8.12 -19.99
CA ARG A 65 -13.15 8.82 -20.37
C ARG A 65 -12.04 7.88 -20.83
N ASP A 66 -12.32 6.58 -20.91
CA ASP A 66 -11.45 5.56 -21.50
C ASP A 66 -10.06 5.46 -20.86
N ILE A 67 -9.95 5.72 -19.54
CA ILE A 67 -8.70 5.50 -18.81
C ILE A 67 -8.42 3.99 -18.74
N ARG A 68 -7.33 3.54 -19.35
CA ARG A 68 -6.92 2.14 -19.42
C ARG A 68 -5.91 1.81 -18.33
N VAL A 69 -6.35 1.10 -17.28
CA VAL A 69 -5.46 0.69 -16.18
C VAL A 69 -5.22 -0.82 -16.22
N LEU A 70 -3.94 -1.21 -16.24
CA LEU A 70 -3.51 -2.59 -16.00
C LEU A 70 -3.18 -2.83 -14.53
N CYS A 71 -3.99 -3.65 -13.86
CA CYS A 71 -3.74 -4.05 -12.48
C CYS A 71 -2.96 -5.37 -12.43
N TYR A 72 -1.72 -5.35 -11.93
CA TYR A 72 -0.94 -6.56 -11.71
C TYR A 72 -0.84 -6.85 -10.21
N ILE A 73 -1.38 -7.99 -9.80
CA ILE A 73 -1.48 -8.38 -8.39
C ILE A 73 -0.46 -9.47 -8.07
N ASN A 74 0.43 -9.21 -7.13
CA ASN A 74 1.41 -10.18 -6.69
C ASN A 74 0.78 -11.18 -5.72
N THR A 75 0.94 -12.47 -6.01
CA THR A 75 0.46 -13.57 -5.15
C THR A 75 1.34 -14.80 -5.33
N TYR A 76 1.12 -15.86 -4.57
CA TYR A 76 1.82 -17.13 -4.73
C TYR A 76 0.83 -18.31 -4.60
N PRO A 77 1.18 -19.53 -5.05
CA PRO A 77 0.20 -20.61 -5.26
C PRO A 77 -0.68 -20.93 -4.05
N GLU A 78 -0.15 -20.91 -2.82
CA GLU A 78 -0.93 -21.22 -1.62
C GLU A 78 -1.97 -20.15 -1.28
N ASN A 79 -1.83 -18.94 -1.81
CA ASN A 79 -2.74 -17.82 -1.56
C ASN A 79 -3.87 -17.71 -2.59
N TYR A 80 -3.88 -18.52 -3.65
CA TYR A 80 -4.87 -18.39 -4.73
C TYR A 80 -6.30 -18.44 -4.21
N ARG A 81 -6.60 -19.42 -3.36
CA ARG A 81 -7.95 -19.59 -2.77
C ARG A 81 -8.15 -18.83 -1.47
N LYS A 82 -7.07 -18.49 -0.74
CA LYS A 82 -7.14 -17.82 0.57
C LYS A 82 -7.29 -16.29 0.45
N LYS A 83 -6.68 -15.71 -0.59
CA LYS A 83 -6.57 -14.25 -0.73
C LYS A 83 -6.91 -13.77 -2.14
N ALA A 84 -6.18 -14.24 -3.15
CA ALA A 84 -6.33 -13.76 -4.52
C ALA A 84 -7.76 -13.96 -5.07
N TRP A 85 -8.45 -15.03 -4.67
CA TRP A 85 -9.86 -15.29 -4.96
C TRP A 85 -10.79 -14.14 -4.57
N HIS A 86 -10.58 -13.53 -3.40
CA HIS A 86 -11.41 -12.43 -2.92
C HIS A 86 -11.14 -11.15 -3.71
N THR A 87 -9.87 -10.84 -3.96
CA THR A 87 -9.46 -9.72 -4.82
C THR A 87 -10.05 -9.87 -6.24
N HIS A 88 -10.05 -11.09 -6.78
CA HIS A 88 -10.61 -11.39 -8.10
C HIS A 88 -12.11 -11.15 -8.15
N ASN A 89 -12.85 -11.62 -7.14
CA ASN A 89 -14.31 -11.50 -7.10
C ASN A 89 -14.81 -10.13 -6.62
N THR A 90 -13.91 -9.17 -6.39
CA THR A 90 -14.26 -7.83 -5.91
C THR A 90 -13.71 -6.75 -6.84
N TRP A 91 -12.62 -6.08 -6.44
CA TRP A 91 -12.17 -4.85 -7.08
C TRP A 91 -11.33 -5.08 -8.34
N ALA A 92 -10.57 -6.19 -8.43
CA ALA A 92 -9.64 -6.40 -9.54
C ALA A 92 -10.35 -6.47 -10.91
N ARG A 93 -11.55 -7.08 -10.94
CA ARG A 93 -12.40 -7.14 -12.14
C ARG A 93 -12.93 -5.80 -12.64
N LYS A 94 -12.79 -4.74 -11.84
CA LYS A 94 -13.16 -3.39 -12.26
C LYS A 94 -12.05 -2.73 -13.09
N CYS A 95 -10.81 -3.22 -13.01
CA CYS A 95 -9.71 -2.71 -13.83
C CYS A 95 -9.97 -2.98 -15.32
N THR A 96 -9.34 -2.21 -16.21
CA THR A 96 -9.44 -2.45 -17.66
C THR A 96 -8.90 -3.83 -18.01
N THR A 97 -7.80 -4.22 -17.38
CA THR A 97 -7.30 -5.59 -17.37
C THR A 97 -6.65 -5.86 -16.03
N HIS A 98 -6.75 -7.10 -15.54
CA HIS A 98 -6.02 -7.54 -14.35
C HIS A 98 -5.44 -8.93 -14.54
N PHE A 99 -4.26 -9.16 -13.96
CA PHE A 99 -3.69 -10.49 -13.81
C PHE A 99 -2.93 -10.62 -12.49
N TYR A 100 -2.71 -11.86 -12.10
CA TYR A 100 -1.94 -12.22 -10.93
C TYR A 100 -0.56 -12.71 -11.35
N THR A 101 0.49 -12.33 -10.65
CA THR A 101 1.86 -12.76 -10.97
C THR A 101 2.32 -13.87 -10.04
N SER A 102 2.58 -15.05 -10.60
CA SER A 102 2.93 -16.25 -9.83
C SER A 102 3.56 -17.33 -10.73
N THR A 103 4.05 -18.43 -10.17
CA THR A 103 4.80 -19.51 -10.85
C THR A 103 3.94 -20.66 -11.35
N VAL A 104 2.69 -20.79 -10.89
CA VAL A 104 1.78 -21.89 -11.23
C VAL A 104 0.54 -21.32 -11.91
N GLU A 105 0.03 -21.99 -12.95
CA GLU A 105 -1.23 -21.55 -13.58
C GLU A 105 -2.43 -21.94 -12.71
N ASP A 106 -3.53 -21.20 -12.85
CA ASP A 106 -4.79 -21.51 -12.21
C ASP A 106 -5.90 -21.49 -13.26
N PRO A 107 -6.87 -22.43 -13.22
CA PRO A 107 -7.94 -22.48 -14.21
C PRO A 107 -8.94 -21.32 -14.08
N VAL A 108 -8.95 -20.57 -12.96
CA VAL A 108 -9.91 -19.50 -12.72
C VAL A 108 -9.24 -18.13 -12.64
N LEU A 109 -8.15 -18.02 -11.88
CA LEU A 109 -7.42 -16.76 -11.76
C LEU A 109 -6.59 -16.51 -13.02
N PRO A 110 -6.63 -15.30 -13.61
CA PRO A 110 -5.76 -14.96 -14.73
C PRO A 110 -4.32 -14.82 -14.25
N ILE A 111 -3.57 -15.92 -14.26
CA ILE A 111 -2.16 -15.92 -13.83
C ILE A 111 -1.24 -15.57 -15.00
N LEU A 112 -0.48 -14.50 -14.85
CA LEU A 112 0.73 -14.26 -15.62
C LEU A 112 1.85 -15.12 -15.02
N LYS A 113 2.04 -16.32 -15.59
CA LYS A 113 3.04 -17.27 -15.13
C LYS A 113 4.46 -16.71 -15.27
N LEU A 114 5.21 -16.72 -14.17
CA LEU A 114 6.60 -16.31 -14.10
C LEU A 114 7.50 -17.55 -14.08
N ASN A 115 8.55 -17.53 -14.89
CA ASN A 115 9.62 -18.52 -14.83
C ASN A 115 10.71 -18.01 -13.86
N LEU A 116 10.56 -18.32 -12.58
CA LEU A 116 11.51 -17.91 -11.55
C LEU A 116 12.59 -18.98 -11.36
N THR A 117 13.85 -18.55 -11.28
CA THR A 117 14.96 -19.44 -10.90
C THR A 117 14.99 -19.73 -9.40
N GLN A 118 14.38 -18.85 -8.60
CA GLN A 118 14.33 -18.93 -7.14
C GLN A 118 12.91 -19.24 -6.66
N PRO A 119 12.76 -19.95 -5.52
CA PRO A 119 11.45 -20.18 -4.91
C PRO A 119 10.74 -18.86 -4.57
N GLU A 120 9.40 -18.88 -4.65
CA GLU A 120 8.56 -17.74 -4.23
C GLU A 120 8.52 -17.61 -2.71
N THR A 121 9.57 -16.99 -2.17
CA THR A 121 9.68 -16.65 -0.76
C THR A 121 9.87 -15.15 -0.59
N ARG A 122 9.71 -14.68 0.65
CA ARG A 122 9.88 -13.27 1.01
C ARG A 122 11.29 -12.75 0.70
N ASP A 123 12.30 -13.62 0.78
CA ASP A 123 13.70 -13.25 0.50
C ASP A 123 13.98 -13.03 -0.99
N HIS A 124 13.16 -13.59 -1.88
CA HIS A 124 13.32 -13.51 -3.33
C HIS A 124 12.35 -12.52 -4.01
N LEU A 125 11.66 -11.67 -3.23
CA LEU A 125 10.69 -10.71 -3.77
C LEU A 125 11.28 -9.78 -4.82
N TRP A 126 12.53 -9.36 -4.67
CA TRP A 126 13.19 -8.50 -5.67
C TRP A 126 13.44 -9.23 -7.00
N SER A 127 13.85 -10.51 -6.94
CA SER A 127 14.02 -11.35 -8.13
C SER A 127 12.69 -11.54 -8.85
N LYS A 128 11.62 -11.81 -8.09
CA LYS A 128 10.25 -11.86 -8.61
C LYS A 128 9.85 -10.55 -9.27
N MET A 129 10.08 -9.41 -8.61
CA MET A 129 9.76 -8.08 -9.13
C MET A 129 10.44 -7.81 -10.47
N ARG A 130 11.73 -8.12 -10.64
CA ARG A 130 12.42 -7.92 -11.92
C ARG A 130 11.82 -8.73 -13.06
N ASN A 131 11.42 -9.97 -12.77
CA ASN A 131 10.76 -10.81 -13.77
C ASN A 131 9.38 -10.27 -14.13
N ILE A 132 8.63 -9.75 -13.15
CA ILE A 132 7.36 -9.09 -13.37
C ILE A 132 7.53 -7.86 -14.28
N LEU A 133 8.46 -6.96 -13.95
CA LEU A 133 8.69 -5.73 -14.73
C LEU A 133 9.05 -6.05 -16.19
N LYS A 134 9.94 -7.04 -16.42
CA LYS A 134 10.27 -7.51 -17.79
C LYS A 134 9.03 -7.96 -18.57
N ARG A 135 8.07 -8.59 -17.89
CA ARG A 135 6.86 -9.10 -18.53
C ARG A 135 5.81 -8.01 -18.74
N ILE A 136 5.68 -7.09 -17.80
CA ILE A 136 4.78 -5.93 -17.86
C ILE A 136 5.18 -4.96 -18.97
N TYR A 137 6.49 -4.81 -19.21
CA TYR A 137 7.00 -3.91 -20.26
C TYR A 137 6.40 -4.18 -21.65
N GLN A 138 5.99 -5.43 -21.92
CA GLN A 138 5.34 -5.81 -23.18
C GLN A 138 3.93 -5.22 -23.37
N TYR A 139 3.36 -4.64 -22.31
CA TYR A 139 2.02 -4.05 -22.29
C TYR A 139 2.06 -2.51 -22.26
N VAL A 140 3.25 -1.89 -22.29
CA VAL A 140 3.42 -0.43 -22.09
C VAL A 140 2.58 0.40 -23.05
N ASP A 141 2.47 0.00 -24.32
CA ASP A 141 1.71 0.75 -25.34
C ASP A 141 0.19 0.50 -25.29
N GLN A 142 -0.25 -0.47 -24.47
CA GLN A 142 -1.65 -0.93 -24.44
C GLN A 142 -2.48 -0.25 -23.34
N TYR A 143 -1.83 0.34 -22.34
CA TYR A 143 -2.48 0.90 -21.16
C TYR A 143 -1.88 2.27 -20.81
N ASP A 144 -2.70 3.11 -20.20
CA ASP A 144 -2.32 4.47 -19.78
C ASP A 144 -1.66 4.45 -18.41
N PHE A 145 -2.07 3.52 -17.53
CA PHE A 145 -1.52 3.42 -16.19
C PHE A 145 -1.36 1.96 -15.77
N PHE A 146 -0.31 1.71 -14.99
CA PHE A 146 -0.02 0.41 -14.40
C PHE A 146 -0.27 0.49 -12.90
N PHE A 147 -0.88 -0.53 -12.32
CA PHE A 147 -1.17 -0.55 -10.89
C PHE A 147 -0.69 -1.86 -10.28
N LYS A 148 0.38 -1.79 -9.48
CA LYS A 148 0.80 -2.90 -8.63
C LYS A 148 -0.13 -3.02 -7.43
N ALA A 149 -0.54 -4.24 -7.08
CA ALA A 149 -1.10 -4.56 -5.76
C ALA A 149 -0.56 -5.89 -5.23
N ASP A 150 -0.84 -6.20 -3.97
CA ASP A 150 -0.64 -7.53 -3.38
C ASP A 150 -2.00 -8.22 -3.19
N ASP A 151 -2.00 -9.52 -2.89
CA ASP A 151 -3.22 -10.32 -2.82
C ASP A 151 -4.14 -10.02 -1.62
N ASP A 152 -3.66 -9.25 -0.65
CA ASP A 152 -4.40 -8.72 0.49
C ASP A 152 -4.72 -7.22 0.40
N THR A 153 -4.47 -6.58 -0.75
CA THR A 153 -4.87 -5.19 -1.00
C THR A 153 -6.35 -5.09 -1.38
N TYR A 154 -7.03 -4.04 -0.91
CA TYR A 154 -8.37 -3.64 -1.38
C TYR A 154 -8.36 -2.23 -1.95
N VAL A 155 -8.98 -2.04 -3.12
CA VAL A 155 -9.02 -0.76 -3.81
C VAL A 155 -10.44 -0.38 -4.21
N VAL A 156 -10.83 0.86 -3.93
CA VAL A 156 -12.03 1.45 -4.53
C VAL A 156 -11.62 2.07 -5.86
N LEU A 157 -11.78 1.31 -6.95
CA LEU A 157 -11.24 1.70 -8.26
C LEU A 157 -11.85 3.02 -8.77
N GLU A 158 -13.09 3.31 -8.40
CA GLU A 158 -13.75 4.56 -8.71
C GLU A 158 -12.99 5.78 -8.14
N ASN A 159 -12.46 5.68 -6.92
CA ASN A 159 -11.61 6.71 -6.32
C ASN A 159 -10.26 6.78 -7.00
N PHE A 160 -9.68 5.62 -7.30
CA PHE A 160 -8.39 5.52 -7.95
C PHE A 160 -8.39 6.21 -9.32
N LEU A 161 -9.43 5.98 -10.12
CA LEU A 161 -9.58 6.60 -11.44
C LEU A 161 -9.73 8.13 -11.37
N LEU A 162 -10.33 8.69 -10.31
CA LEU A 162 -10.41 10.15 -10.13
C LEU A 162 -9.06 10.79 -9.87
N VAL A 163 -8.19 10.08 -9.16
CA VAL A 163 -6.82 10.54 -8.94
C VAL A 163 -6.08 10.54 -10.27
N LEU A 164 -6.18 9.45 -11.03
CA LEU A 164 -5.54 9.30 -12.34
C LEU A 164 -5.97 10.33 -13.38
N GLU A 165 -7.22 10.80 -13.34
CA GLU A 165 -7.76 11.83 -14.24
C GLU A 165 -6.95 13.14 -14.21
N GLN A 166 -6.19 13.39 -13.14
CA GLN A 166 -5.38 14.59 -12.97
C GLN A 166 -3.97 14.47 -13.56
N TYR A 167 -3.60 13.30 -14.10
CA TYR A 167 -2.27 13.01 -14.63
C TYR A 167 -2.33 12.69 -16.12
N SER A 168 -1.31 13.13 -16.85
CA SER A 168 -1.08 12.70 -18.23
C SER A 168 -0.40 11.32 -18.22
N PRO A 169 -0.84 10.35 -19.05
CA PRO A 169 -0.11 9.10 -19.26
C PRO A 169 1.30 9.34 -19.84
N ASP A 170 1.48 10.39 -20.64
CA ASP A 170 2.78 10.70 -21.26
C ASP A 170 3.82 11.23 -20.26
N ASP A 171 3.39 11.65 -19.06
CA ASP A 171 4.26 12.19 -18.04
C ASP A 171 4.65 11.08 -17.04
N PRO A 172 5.95 10.81 -16.82
CA PRO A 172 6.37 9.80 -15.87
C PRO A 172 6.10 10.25 -14.44
N PHE A 173 5.35 9.45 -13.68
CA PHE A 173 5.19 9.63 -12.24
C PHE A 173 5.11 8.31 -11.51
N LEU A 174 5.45 8.37 -10.21
CA LEU A 174 5.27 7.27 -9.27
C LEU A 174 4.55 7.80 -8.04
N MET A 175 3.41 7.20 -7.69
CA MET A 175 2.65 7.56 -6.49
C MET A 175 2.42 6.34 -5.60
N GLY A 176 2.39 6.58 -4.30
CA GLY A 176 2.11 5.59 -3.27
C GLY A 176 2.38 6.15 -1.89
N PHE A 177 2.19 5.32 -0.87
CA PHE A 177 2.54 5.72 0.49
C PHE A 177 4.05 5.62 0.68
N TRP A 178 4.68 6.76 0.97
CA TRP A 178 6.10 6.81 1.26
C TRP A 178 6.31 6.62 2.75
N TYR A 179 6.90 5.50 3.16
CA TYR A 179 7.32 5.33 4.55
C TYR A 179 8.58 6.19 4.79
N PRO A 180 8.52 7.19 5.69
CA PRO A 180 9.70 8.00 6.00
C PRO A 180 10.70 7.12 6.75
N GLU A 181 11.74 6.66 6.05
CA GLU A 181 12.81 5.88 6.64
C GLU A 181 13.64 6.77 7.59
N ASN A 182 13.88 6.27 8.81
CA ASN A 182 14.87 6.86 9.69
C ASN A 182 16.23 6.72 8.97
N ARG A 183 16.88 7.86 8.66
CA ARG A 183 18.07 8.05 7.77
C ARG A 183 19.36 7.26 8.09
N ARG A 184 19.30 6.10 8.74
CA ARG A 184 20.51 5.36 9.17
C ARG A 184 20.77 4.05 8.44
N ASP A 185 19.87 3.55 7.61
CA ASP A 185 20.14 2.31 6.88
C ASP A 185 19.63 2.39 5.43
N VAL A 186 20.54 2.74 4.51
CA VAL A 186 20.24 2.96 3.09
C VAL A 186 20.03 1.63 2.33
N THR A 187 20.16 0.49 3.02
CA THR A 187 20.23 -0.84 2.40
C THR A 187 18.93 -1.64 2.49
N LYS A 188 17.95 -1.22 3.29
CA LYS A 188 16.68 -1.95 3.48
C LYS A 188 15.46 -1.10 3.12
N LYS A 189 15.21 -0.97 1.82
CA LYS A 189 13.86 -0.57 1.35
C LYS A 189 12.87 -1.66 1.72
N SER A 190 12.17 -1.49 2.85
CA SER A 190 11.09 -2.40 3.23
C SER A 190 9.97 -2.28 2.19
N GLY A 191 9.79 -3.31 1.37
CA GLY A 191 8.72 -3.40 0.37
C GLY A 191 7.32 -3.61 0.97
N HIS A 192 7.07 -3.08 2.17
CA HIS A 192 5.90 -3.36 2.99
C HIS A 192 4.91 -2.19 3.08
N ALA A 193 5.11 -1.11 2.33
CA ALA A 193 4.24 0.06 2.44
C ALA A 193 4.02 0.83 1.12
N CYS A 194 4.41 0.28 -0.03
CA CYS A 194 4.15 0.92 -1.32
C CYS A 194 3.19 0.03 -2.13
N ASP A 195 1.90 0.09 -1.79
CA ASP A 195 0.84 -0.63 -2.51
C ASP A 195 0.45 0.04 -3.83
N TYR A 196 1.13 1.11 -4.24
CA TYR A 196 0.86 1.82 -5.48
C TYR A 196 2.19 2.06 -6.17
N TYR A 197 2.34 1.50 -7.35
CA TYR A 197 3.34 1.93 -8.33
C TYR A 197 2.60 2.13 -9.64
N ILE A 198 2.46 3.39 -10.04
CA ILE A 198 2.20 3.75 -11.43
C ILE A 198 3.57 4.00 -12.05
N TYR A 199 3.80 3.40 -13.19
CA TYR A 199 5.06 3.44 -13.89
C TYR A 199 4.75 3.65 -15.36
N GLN A 200 5.19 4.77 -15.90
CA GLN A 200 5.36 4.94 -17.32
C GLN A 200 6.69 5.65 -17.49
N GLU A 201 7.61 4.99 -18.18
CA GLU A 201 8.99 5.44 -18.23
C GLU A 201 9.21 6.34 -19.44
N GLY A 202 9.62 7.58 -19.18
CA GLY A 202 10.40 8.35 -20.14
C GLY A 202 11.75 7.66 -20.34
N GLN A 203 12.13 7.45 -21.61
CA GLN A 203 13.33 6.75 -22.08
C GLN A 203 14.46 6.60 -21.04
N ILE A 204 14.73 5.36 -20.57
CA ILE A 204 16.01 5.06 -19.92
C ILE A 204 17.08 5.11 -21.01
N PRO A 205 18.11 5.98 -20.92
CA PRO A 205 19.26 5.85 -21.78
C PRO A 205 19.94 4.51 -21.48
N GLU A 206 20.11 3.68 -22.50
CA GLU A 206 20.84 2.41 -22.40
C GLU A 206 22.19 2.64 -21.69
N SER A 207 22.29 2.24 -20.42
CA SER A 207 23.59 2.14 -19.76
C SER A 207 24.24 0.84 -20.21
N ASN A 208 25.06 0.96 -21.25
CA ASN A 208 25.97 -0.09 -21.68
C ASN A 208 26.87 -0.50 -20.50
N HIS A 209 26.70 -1.73 -20.03
CA HIS A 209 27.65 -2.45 -19.18
C HIS A 209 27.81 -3.87 -19.68
#